data_AF-A0A250XKQ7-F1
#
_entry.id   AF-A0A250XKQ7-F1
#
_cell.length_a   1.000
_cell.length_b   1.000
_cell.length_c   1.000
_cell.angle_alpha   90.00
_cell.angle_beta   90.00
_cell.angle_gamma   90.00
#
_symmetry.space_group_name_H-M   'P 1'
#
loop_
_entity.id
_entity.type
_entity.pdbx_description
1 polymer ?
#
loop_
_entity_poly.entity_id
_entity_poly.type
_entity_poly.pdbx_seq_one_letter_code
_entity_poly.pdbx_strand_id
1 'polypeptide(L)'
;MASGNARKSNVGASIISLKSSDTVQHQNEPSSSEQSRVVYIGHLPHGFYEKQLLGFFSQFGKLTRVRLSRSKKSGRAKHYAFLEFQYPEVAQVAAEAMNGYFLFSQKLDVKLMPVDKIHPELFKGANRRFKNVPWSKLERRRHDKELTPAELARRVSRAIKKDKERQKKILEAGIEYEYPSLGSLKPVKSKKMVFSDDE
;
A
#
# COMPACT_ATOMS: atom_id res chain seq x y z
N MET A 1 30.15 -74.94 -55.19
CA MET A 1 30.07 -74.22 -56.48
C MET A 1 30.66 -72.84 -56.28
N ALA A 2 31.63 -72.49 -57.12
CA ALA A 2 32.50 -71.33 -57.01
C ALA A 2 31.89 -70.06 -57.65
N SER A 3 32.24 -68.91 -57.09
CA SER A 3 32.49 -67.59 -57.72
C SER A 3 32.46 -66.55 -56.58
N GLY A 4 33.43 -65.69 -56.30
CA GLY A 4 34.52 -65.16 -57.12
C GLY A 4 34.34 -63.65 -57.30
N ASN A 5 35.34 -62.88 -56.86
CA ASN A 5 35.65 -61.45 -57.16
C ASN A 5 34.84 -60.35 -56.46
N ALA A 6 35.40 -59.17 -56.13
CA ALA A 6 36.77 -58.69 -56.04
C ALA A 6 36.79 -57.31 -55.33
N ARG A 7 37.93 -57.07 -54.68
CA ARG A 7 38.51 -55.83 -54.11
C ARG A 7 38.28 -54.51 -54.88
N LYS A 8 38.20 -53.41 -54.12
CA LYS A 8 38.91 -52.09 -54.22
C LYS A 8 38.04 -51.01 -53.53
N SER A 9 38.48 -49.93 -52.88
CA SER A 9 39.74 -49.41 -52.32
C SER A 9 39.36 -48.08 -51.63
N ASN A 10 40.01 -47.72 -50.52
CA ASN A 10 39.87 -46.43 -49.81
C ASN A 10 40.08 -45.21 -50.72
N VAL A 11 39.34 -44.11 -50.48
CA VAL A 11 39.89 -42.76 -50.32
C VAL A 11 38.97 -41.97 -49.36
N GLY A 12 39.56 -41.39 -48.32
CA GLY A 12 38.85 -40.56 -47.34
C GLY A 12 38.56 -39.15 -47.86
N ALA A 13 37.53 -38.55 -47.27
CA ALA A 13 37.33 -37.10 -47.26
C ALA A 13 36.65 -36.73 -45.93
N SER A 14 37.46 -36.30 -44.95
CA SER A 14 36.98 -35.68 -43.72
C SER A 14 36.40 -34.31 -44.06
N ILE A 15 35.07 -34.20 -44.02
CA ILE A 15 34.39 -32.91 -44.14
C ILE A 15 34.43 -32.18 -42.79
N ILE A 16 35.19 -31.09 -42.74
CA ILE A 16 35.23 -30.16 -41.62
C ILE A 16 33.92 -29.35 -41.68
N SER A 17 32.96 -29.69 -40.81
CA SER A 17 31.73 -28.91 -40.63
C SER A 17 32.05 -27.69 -39.76
N LEU A 18 32.23 -26.54 -40.41
CA LEU A 18 32.33 -25.23 -39.78
C LEU A 18 30.96 -24.85 -39.21
N LYS A 19 30.84 -24.88 -37.88
CA LYS A 19 29.68 -24.32 -37.16
C LYS A 19 29.82 -22.80 -37.15
N SER A 20 28.97 -22.10 -37.91
CA SER A 20 28.73 -20.67 -37.76
C SER A 20 28.00 -20.46 -36.44
N SER A 21 28.71 -19.92 -35.45
CA SER A 21 28.14 -19.49 -34.17
C SER A 21 27.71 -18.03 -34.27
N ASP A 22 26.52 -17.81 -34.84
CA ASP A 22 25.77 -16.56 -34.65
C ASP A 22 24.47 -16.88 -33.92
N THR A 23 24.60 -17.17 -32.63
CA THR A 23 23.47 -17.14 -31.71
C THR A 23 23.14 -15.68 -31.45
N VAL A 24 22.30 -15.10 -32.32
CA VAL A 24 21.58 -13.86 -32.03
C VAL A 24 20.76 -14.12 -30.78
N GLN A 25 21.15 -13.50 -29.67
CA GLN A 25 20.37 -13.51 -28.44
C GLN A 25 19.07 -12.75 -28.71
N HIS A 26 18.03 -13.48 -29.10
CA HIS A 26 16.67 -12.96 -29.02
C HIS A 26 16.41 -12.68 -27.54
N GLN A 27 16.47 -11.41 -27.17
CA GLN A 27 15.94 -10.95 -25.90
C GLN A 27 14.47 -11.38 -25.88
N ASN A 28 14.11 -12.21 -24.89
CA ASN A 28 12.71 -12.50 -24.59
C ASN A 28 12.07 -11.18 -24.19
N GLU A 29 11.48 -10.48 -25.17
CA GLU A 29 10.61 -9.35 -24.91
C GLU A 29 9.44 -9.87 -24.06
N PRO A 30 9.30 -9.41 -22.80
CA PRO A 30 8.17 -9.81 -21.99
C PRO A 30 6.89 -9.38 -22.71
N SER A 31 5.88 -10.25 -22.68
CA SER A 31 4.58 -9.95 -23.27
C SER A 31 4.07 -8.61 -22.69
N SER A 32 3.38 -7.77 -23.48
CA SER A 32 2.97 -6.41 -23.05
C SER A 32 2.12 -6.37 -21.76
N SER A 33 1.61 -7.52 -21.30
CA SER A 33 0.92 -7.73 -20.03
C SER A 33 1.85 -7.84 -18.81
N GLU A 34 3.13 -8.18 -18.99
CA GLU A 34 4.10 -8.40 -17.91
C GLU A 34 4.95 -7.15 -17.62
N GLN A 35 4.98 -6.20 -18.55
CA GLN A 35 5.73 -4.96 -18.37
C GLN A 35 5.00 -4.01 -17.41
N SER A 36 5.73 -3.51 -16.43
CA SER A 36 5.16 -2.58 -15.46
C SER A 36 4.89 -1.21 -16.06
N ARG A 37 3.73 -0.65 -15.71
CA ARG A 37 3.33 0.72 -16.08
C ARG A 37 3.57 1.72 -14.97
N VAL A 38 4.09 1.26 -13.82
CA VAL A 38 4.19 2.05 -12.60
C VAL A 38 5.61 2.50 -12.35
N VAL A 39 5.79 3.80 -12.19
CA VAL A 39 7.07 4.44 -11.88
C VAL A 39 7.02 4.97 -10.44
N TYR A 40 8.05 4.63 -9.67
CA TYR A 40 8.35 5.24 -8.39
C TYR A 40 9.23 6.47 -8.60
N ILE A 41 8.91 7.56 -7.90
CA ILE A 41 9.72 8.78 -7.86
C ILE A 41 9.99 9.15 -6.41
N GLY A 42 11.26 9.16 -6.01
CA GLY A 42 11.74 9.61 -4.72
C GLY A 42 12.40 10.99 -4.77
N HIS A 43 12.68 11.54 -3.58
CA HIS A 43 13.33 12.84 -3.38
C HIS A 43 12.62 14.02 -4.05
N LEU A 44 11.29 13.99 -4.05
CA LEU A 44 10.51 15.09 -4.61
C LEU A 44 10.67 16.36 -3.76
N PRO A 45 10.96 17.52 -4.37
CA PRO A 45 11.05 18.78 -3.65
C PRO A 45 9.69 19.20 -3.08
N HIS A 46 9.73 19.94 -1.97
CA HIS A 46 8.52 20.44 -1.33
C HIS A 46 7.75 21.37 -2.29
N GLY A 47 6.43 21.19 -2.39
CA GLY A 47 5.58 21.94 -3.32
C GLY A 47 5.37 21.26 -4.68
N PHE A 48 6.18 20.24 -5.01
CA PHE A 48 5.99 19.43 -6.21
C PHE A 48 4.98 18.30 -5.95
N TYR A 49 3.69 18.66 -5.96
CA TYR A 49 2.59 17.79 -5.58
C TYR A 49 1.91 17.14 -6.80
N GLU A 50 0.77 16.50 -6.58
CA GLU A 50 0.07 15.68 -7.58
C GLU A 50 -0.24 16.43 -8.89
N LYS A 51 -0.60 17.72 -8.82
CA LYS A 51 -0.88 18.53 -10.02
C LYS A 51 0.39 18.84 -10.81
N GLN A 52 1.48 19.18 -10.11
CA GLN A 52 2.77 19.47 -10.71
C GLN A 52 3.39 18.22 -11.32
N LEU A 53 3.30 17.09 -10.61
CA LEU A 53 3.69 15.76 -11.11
C LEU A 53 2.94 15.42 -12.39
N LEU A 54 1.61 15.59 -12.40
CA LEU A 54 0.79 15.33 -13.58
C LEU A 54 1.23 16.20 -14.76
N GLY A 55 1.37 17.51 -14.57
CA GLY A 55 1.76 18.43 -15.63
C GLY A 55 3.16 18.15 -16.19
N PHE A 56 4.14 17.92 -15.31
CA PHE A 56 5.53 17.71 -15.72
C PHE A 56 5.72 16.35 -16.41
N PHE A 57 5.20 15.26 -15.84
CA PHE A 57 5.37 13.94 -16.43
C PHE A 57 4.45 13.67 -17.62
N SER A 58 3.44 14.52 -17.85
CA SER A 58 2.60 14.44 -19.06
C SER A 58 3.39 14.66 -20.36
N GLN A 59 4.61 15.21 -20.30
CA GLN A 59 5.48 15.37 -21.47
C GLN A 59 5.97 14.05 -22.04
N PHE A 60 6.11 13.01 -21.21
CA PHE A 60 6.51 11.67 -21.64
C PHE A 60 5.32 10.89 -22.20
N GLY A 61 4.14 11.10 -21.62
CA GLY A 61 2.90 10.50 -22.11
C GLY A 61 1.76 10.63 -21.11
N LYS A 62 0.61 10.06 -21.46
CA LYS A 62 -0.60 10.15 -20.65
C LYS A 62 -0.50 9.34 -19.35
N LEU A 63 -0.77 9.99 -18.24
CA LEU A 63 -0.81 9.41 -16.89
C LEU A 63 -2.24 8.99 -16.55
N THR A 64 -2.42 7.73 -16.13
CA THR A 64 -3.72 7.19 -15.70
C THR A 64 -3.97 7.49 -14.22
N ARG A 65 -2.97 7.22 -13.36
CA ARG A 65 -3.08 7.39 -11.91
C ARG A 65 -1.84 8.07 -11.35
N VAL A 66 -2.06 9.10 -10.53
CA VAL A 66 -1.01 9.82 -9.81
C VAL A 66 -1.30 9.75 -8.31
N ARG A 67 -0.29 9.34 -7.55
CA ARG A 67 -0.37 9.31 -6.08
C ARG A 67 0.91 9.80 -5.44
N LEU A 68 0.84 10.93 -4.76
CA LEU A 68 1.87 11.36 -3.82
C LEU A 68 1.65 10.69 -2.47
N SER A 69 2.73 10.18 -1.87
CA SER A 69 2.66 9.63 -0.52
C SER A 69 2.66 10.75 0.53
N ARG A 70 1.71 10.68 1.46
CA ARG A 70 1.53 11.65 2.55
C ARG A 70 1.40 10.94 3.89
N SER A 71 1.78 11.61 4.96
CA SER A 71 1.52 11.15 6.32
C SER A 71 0.02 11.20 6.63
N LYS A 72 -0.55 10.10 7.15
CA LYS A 72 -1.98 10.04 7.53
C LYS A 72 -2.32 10.93 8.72
N LYS A 73 -1.33 11.27 9.57
CA LYS A 73 -1.52 12.10 10.77
C LYS A 73 -1.39 13.59 10.46
N SER A 74 -0.28 13.98 9.81
CA SER A 74 0.04 15.39 9.55
C SER A 74 -0.36 15.88 8.16
N GLY A 75 -0.70 14.99 7.22
CA GLY A 75 -0.99 15.33 5.82
C GLY A 75 0.20 15.83 5.01
N ARG A 76 1.38 15.97 5.64
CA ARG A 76 2.63 16.37 4.99
C ARG A 76 3.08 15.33 3.96
N ALA A 77 3.62 15.80 2.85
CA ALA A 77 4.21 14.94 1.83
C ALA A 77 5.41 14.20 2.40
N LYS A 78 5.59 12.94 1.98
CA LYS A 78 6.78 12.14 2.29
C LYS A 78 7.87 12.26 1.23
N HIS A 79 7.71 13.15 0.25
CA HIS A 79 8.67 13.41 -0.83
C HIS A 79 8.89 12.21 -1.77
N TYR A 80 7.87 11.36 -1.95
CA TYR A 80 7.85 10.34 -2.99
C TYR A 80 6.45 10.11 -3.54
N ALA A 81 6.37 9.67 -4.78
CA ALA A 81 5.13 9.42 -5.51
C ALA A 81 5.19 8.15 -6.33
N PHE A 82 4.01 7.66 -6.71
CA PHE A 82 3.82 6.61 -7.70
C PHE A 82 2.99 7.19 -8.85
N LEU A 83 3.49 6.97 -10.06
CA LEU A 83 2.83 7.34 -11.29
C LEU A 83 2.51 6.08 -12.08
N GLU A 84 1.33 6.01 -12.68
CA GLU A 84 1.01 4.99 -13.65
C GLU A 84 0.78 5.64 -15.01
N PHE A 85 1.54 5.19 -16.00
CA PHE A 85 1.37 5.59 -17.39
C PHE A 85 0.36 4.71 -18.12
N GLN A 86 -0.19 5.21 -19.22
CA GLN A 86 -1.06 4.42 -20.08
C GLN A 86 -0.32 3.25 -20.76
N TYR A 87 0.95 3.48 -21.14
CA TYR A 87 1.79 2.53 -21.85
C TYR A 87 3.04 2.16 -21.03
N PRO A 88 3.44 0.89 -20.98
CA PRO A 88 4.60 0.44 -20.21
C PRO A 88 5.93 0.98 -20.77
N GLU A 89 6.06 1.05 -22.09
CA GLU A 89 7.24 1.61 -22.76
C GLU A 89 7.55 3.04 -22.30
N VAL A 90 6.50 3.87 -22.18
CA VAL A 90 6.62 5.25 -21.69
C VAL A 90 7.07 5.28 -20.22
N ALA A 91 6.60 4.34 -19.40
CA ALA A 91 7.01 4.24 -18.01
C ALA A 91 8.51 3.92 -17.88
N GLN A 92 9.03 3.03 -18.74
CA GLN A 92 10.46 2.70 -18.79
C GLN A 92 11.29 3.91 -19.22
N VAL A 93 10.94 4.55 -20.34
CA VAL A 93 11.65 5.73 -20.85
C VAL A 93 11.64 6.87 -19.84
N ALA A 94 10.49 7.14 -19.20
CA ALA A 94 10.39 8.16 -18.17
C ALA A 94 11.26 7.85 -16.95
N ALA A 95 11.39 6.57 -16.57
CA ALA A 95 12.23 6.16 -15.46
C ALA A 95 13.71 6.35 -15.78
N GLU A 96 14.16 5.92 -16.95
CA GLU A 96 15.55 6.04 -17.40
C GLU A 96 15.95 7.52 -17.58
N ALA A 97 15.11 8.32 -18.23
CA ALA A 97 15.40 9.73 -18.52
C ALA A 97 15.44 10.61 -17.26
N MET A 98 14.60 10.32 -16.27
CA MET A 98 14.46 11.17 -15.08
C MET A 98 15.28 10.70 -13.88
N ASN A 99 15.82 9.48 -13.91
CA ASN A 99 16.63 8.98 -12.81
C ASN A 99 17.92 9.80 -12.66
N GLY A 100 18.10 10.41 -11.49
CA GLY A 100 19.25 11.26 -11.21
C GLY A 100 19.12 12.69 -11.73
N TYR A 101 17.98 13.08 -12.28
CA TYR A 101 17.70 14.46 -12.68
C TYR A 101 17.63 15.39 -11.46
N PHE A 102 18.21 16.59 -11.58
CA PHE A 102 18.10 17.62 -10.55
C PHE A 102 16.85 18.47 -10.78
N LEU A 103 15.90 18.37 -9.86
CA LEU A 103 14.72 19.22 -9.82
C LEU A 103 14.83 20.16 -8.61
N PHE A 104 14.99 21.46 -8.89
CA PHE A 104 15.41 22.45 -7.90
C PHE A 104 16.73 22.03 -7.23
N SER A 105 16.74 21.87 -5.90
CA SER A 105 17.91 21.45 -5.12
C SER A 105 17.92 19.95 -4.77
N GLN A 106 17.05 19.14 -5.38
CA GLN A 106 16.91 17.71 -5.09
C GLN A 106 17.21 16.86 -6.31
N LYS A 107 18.00 15.80 -6.13
CA LYS A 107 18.27 14.78 -7.14
C LYS A 107 17.20 13.70 -7.07
N LEU A 108 16.38 13.58 -8.11
CA LEU A 108 15.30 12.60 -8.18
C LEU A 108 15.85 11.17 -8.25
N ASP A 109 15.22 10.26 -7.52
CA ASP A 109 15.45 8.82 -7.63
C ASP A 109 14.23 8.21 -8.32
N VAL A 110 14.36 7.85 -9.60
CA VAL A 110 13.25 7.38 -10.41
C VAL A 110 13.49 5.94 -10.83
N LYS A 111 12.52 5.07 -10.55
CA LYS A 111 12.65 3.63 -10.77
C LYS A 111 11.36 3.05 -11.34
N LEU A 112 11.50 2.15 -12.30
CA LEU A 112 10.39 1.31 -12.73
C LEU A 112 10.09 0.30 -11.62
N MET A 113 8.83 0.21 -11.19
CA MET A 113 8.42 -0.73 -10.15
C MET A 113 8.14 -2.10 -10.79
N PRO A 114 8.71 -3.22 -10.33
CA PRO A 114 8.31 -4.54 -10.83
C PRO A 114 6.86 -4.84 -10.43
N VAL A 115 6.14 -5.58 -11.29
CA VAL A 115 4.71 -5.84 -11.12
C VAL A 115 4.40 -6.51 -9.77
N ASP A 116 5.24 -7.43 -9.32
CA ASP A 116 5.07 -8.15 -8.05
C ASP A 116 5.08 -7.25 -6.80
N LYS A 117 5.78 -6.11 -6.87
CA LYS A 117 5.88 -5.16 -5.74
C LYS A 117 4.73 -4.16 -5.73
N ILE A 118 3.87 -4.15 -6.74
CA ILE A 118 2.73 -3.25 -6.83
C ILE A 118 1.58 -3.82 -6.00
N HIS A 119 1.38 -3.24 -4.81
CA HIS A 119 0.25 -3.64 -3.98
C HIS A 119 -1.10 -3.23 -4.63
N PRO A 120 -2.16 -4.06 -4.56
CA PRO A 120 -3.47 -3.75 -5.17
C PRO A 120 -4.07 -2.41 -4.72
N GLU A 121 -3.86 -2.04 -3.45
CA GLU A 121 -4.35 -0.78 -2.90
C GLU A 121 -3.41 0.43 -3.13
N LEU A 122 -2.32 0.27 -3.89
CA LEU A 122 -1.33 1.34 -4.09
C LEU A 122 -2.00 2.63 -4.58
N PHE A 123 -2.94 2.54 -5.52
CA PHE A 123 -3.64 3.71 -6.07
C PHE A 123 -5.01 3.98 -5.46
N LYS A 124 -5.33 3.40 -4.29
CA LYS A 124 -6.60 3.66 -3.60
C LYS A 124 -6.74 5.13 -3.21
N GLY A 125 -7.60 5.87 -3.90
CA GLY A 125 -7.75 7.32 -3.71
C GLY A 125 -6.74 8.17 -4.49
N ALA A 126 -6.09 7.60 -5.52
CA ALA A 126 -5.33 8.38 -6.50
C ALA A 126 -6.22 9.41 -7.21
N ASN A 127 -5.60 10.44 -7.79
CA ASN A 127 -6.28 11.54 -8.51
C ASN A 127 -7.28 12.35 -7.67
N ARG A 128 -7.28 12.20 -6.33
CA ARG A 128 -8.12 12.99 -5.40
C ARG A 128 -7.23 13.87 -4.53
N ARG A 129 -7.73 15.04 -4.17
CA ARG A 129 -7.06 15.92 -3.21
C ARG A 129 -7.04 15.26 -1.83
N PHE A 130 -5.86 15.12 -1.23
CA PHE A 130 -5.72 14.64 0.14
C PHE A 130 -6.44 15.59 1.12
N LYS A 131 -7.26 15.02 2.01
CA LYS A 131 -7.93 15.74 3.10
C LYS A 131 -7.42 15.15 4.42
N ASN A 132 -6.92 16.01 5.32
CA ASN A 132 -6.55 15.55 6.65
C ASN A 132 -7.82 15.20 7.43
N VAL A 133 -7.85 14.02 8.05
CA VAL A 133 -8.98 13.60 8.88
C VAL A 133 -8.78 14.18 10.28
N PRO A 134 -9.72 14.99 10.80
CA PRO A 134 -9.62 15.52 12.15
C PRO A 134 -9.94 14.43 13.18
N TRP A 135 -8.99 13.53 13.43
CA TRP A 135 -9.16 12.35 14.30
C TRP A 135 -9.65 12.74 15.70
N SER A 136 -9.08 13.78 16.32
CA SER A 136 -9.50 14.23 17.65
C SER A 136 -10.99 14.60 17.69
N LYS A 137 -11.50 15.29 16.67
CA LYS A 137 -12.93 15.66 16.57
C LYS A 137 -13.82 14.45 16.32
N LEU A 138 -13.34 13.48 15.52
CA LEU A 138 -14.08 12.25 15.24
C LEU A 138 -14.15 11.34 16.48
N GLU A 139 -13.05 11.18 17.20
CA GLU A 139 -13.00 10.40 18.44
C GLU A 139 -13.81 11.09 19.54
N ARG A 140 -13.73 12.43 19.69
CA ARG A 140 -14.62 13.19 20.59
C ARG A 140 -16.08 12.87 20.30
N ARG A 141 -16.50 12.97 19.03
CA ARG A 141 -17.87 12.60 18.61
C ARG A 141 -18.23 11.15 18.94
N ARG A 142 -17.30 10.21 18.76
CA ARG A 142 -17.53 8.80 19.04
C ARG A 142 -17.70 8.54 20.54
N HIS A 143 -16.89 9.17 21.37
CA HIS A 143 -16.98 9.07 22.83
C HIS A 143 -18.20 9.81 23.38
N ASP A 144 -18.54 10.95 22.78
CA ASP A 144 -19.68 11.77 23.17
C ASP A 144 -21.02 11.19 22.68
N LYS A 145 -21.00 10.28 21.70
CA LYS A 145 -22.20 9.64 21.15
C LYS A 145 -23.00 8.99 22.28
N GLU A 146 -24.27 9.36 22.38
CA GLU A 146 -25.18 8.78 23.37
C GLU A 146 -25.47 7.31 23.05
N LEU A 147 -25.52 6.49 24.09
CA LEU A 147 -25.86 5.08 23.96
C LEU A 147 -27.36 4.93 23.67
N THR A 148 -27.70 4.03 22.76
CA THR A 148 -29.11 3.68 22.53
C THR A 148 -29.70 2.96 23.75
N PRO A 149 -31.03 2.97 23.96
CA PRO A 149 -31.66 2.29 25.11
C PRO A 149 -31.32 0.80 25.20
N ALA A 150 -31.26 0.12 24.04
CA ALA A 150 -30.89 -1.30 23.97
C ALA A 150 -29.42 -1.55 24.36
N GLU A 151 -28.50 -0.69 23.90
CA GLU A 151 -27.09 -0.77 24.29
C GLU A 151 -26.88 -0.45 25.77
N LEU A 152 -27.65 0.51 26.30
CA LEU A 152 -27.66 0.85 27.72
C LEU A 152 -28.13 -0.35 28.56
N ALA A 153 -29.26 -0.97 28.21
CA ALA A 153 -29.76 -2.17 28.88
C ALA A 153 -28.73 -3.31 28.87
N ARG A 154 -28.05 -3.53 27.73
CA ARG A 154 -26.96 -4.51 27.60
C ARG A 154 -25.75 -4.16 28.49
N ARG A 155 -25.44 -2.88 28.65
CA ARG A 155 -24.34 -2.42 29.51
C ARG A 155 -24.67 -2.61 30.99
N VAL A 156 -25.92 -2.30 31.38
CA VAL A 156 -26.43 -2.49 32.74
C VAL A 156 -26.47 -3.97 33.11
N SER A 157 -26.99 -4.85 32.26
CA SER A 157 -27.04 -6.29 32.54
C SER A 157 -25.65 -6.91 32.70
N ARG A 158 -24.68 -6.49 31.89
CA ARG A 158 -23.26 -6.88 32.04
C ARG A 158 -22.66 -6.38 33.35
N ALA A 159 -22.98 -5.15 33.76
CA ALA A 159 -22.49 -4.59 35.02
C ALA A 159 -23.04 -5.38 36.22
N ILE A 160 -24.34 -5.66 36.26
CA ILE A 160 -24.99 -6.45 37.31
C ILE A 160 -24.39 -7.87 37.38
N LYS A 161 -24.15 -8.51 36.23
CA LYS A 161 -23.52 -9.84 36.19
C LYS A 161 -22.13 -9.83 36.84
N LYS A 162 -21.27 -8.88 36.47
CA LYS A 162 -19.93 -8.73 37.04
C LYS A 162 -19.96 -8.40 38.53
N ASP A 163 -20.97 -7.66 38.98
CA ASP A 163 -21.15 -7.32 40.39
C ASP A 163 -21.41 -8.57 41.23
N LYS A 164 -22.33 -9.43 40.77
CA LYS A 164 -22.63 -10.72 41.41
C LYS A 164 -21.41 -11.63 41.47
N GLU A 165 -20.63 -11.69 40.38
CA GLU A 165 -19.36 -12.44 40.37
C GLU A 165 -18.34 -11.88 41.36
N ARG A 166 -18.27 -10.54 41.52
CA ARG A 166 -17.39 -9.90 42.50
C ARG A 166 -17.83 -10.21 43.93
N GLN A 167 -19.13 -10.13 44.23
CA GLN A 167 -19.66 -10.47 45.56
C GLN A 167 -19.36 -11.92 45.95
N LYS A 168 -19.53 -12.86 45.02
CA LYS A 168 -19.15 -14.27 45.25
C LYS A 168 -17.69 -14.43 45.61
N LYS A 169 -16.79 -13.77 44.88
CA LYS A 169 -15.33 -13.82 45.15
C LYS A 169 -14.96 -13.25 46.52
N ILE A 170 -15.64 -12.19 46.94
CA ILE A 170 -15.44 -11.58 48.26
C ILE A 170 -15.86 -12.55 49.37
N LEU A 171 -17.03 -13.19 49.22
CA LEU A 171 -17.52 -14.21 50.14
C LEU A 171 -16.59 -15.44 50.17
N GLU A 172 -16.15 -15.92 49.01
CA GLU A 172 -15.20 -17.04 48.88
C GLU A 172 -13.84 -16.73 49.53
N ALA A 173 -13.41 -15.47 49.50
CA ALA A 173 -12.19 -15.01 50.18
C ALA A 173 -12.37 -14.87 51.71
N GLY A 174 -13.57 -15.14 52.25
CA GLY A 174 -13.87 -15.01 53.67
C GLY A 174 -13.90 -13.56 54.16
N ILE A 175 -14.03 -12.59 53.25
CA ILE A 175 -14.06 -11.18 53.59
C ILE A 175 -15.52 -10.76 53.77
N GLU A 176 -15.86 -10.36 54.98
CA GLU A 176 -17.20 -9.86 55.31
C GLU A 176 -17.30 -8.39 54.90
N TYR A 177 -17.70 -8.15 53.64
CA TYR A 177 -17.82 -6.80 53.08
C TYR A 177 -19.14 -6.62 52.34
N GLU A 178 -20.05 -5.86 52.97
CA GLU A 178 -21.35 -5.50 52.42
C GLU A 178 -21.28 -4.13 51.71
N TYR A 179 -21.71 -4.07 50.44
CA TYR A 179 -21.83 -2.82 49.70
C TYR A 179 -23.10 -2.79 48.84
N PRO A 180 -23.65 -1.59 48.54
CA PRO A 180 -24.85 -1.46 47.72
C PRO A 180 -24.65 -2.05 46.33
N SER A 181 -25.47 -3.03 45.97
CA SER A 181 -25.38 -3.70 44.67
C SER A 181 -25.60 -2.72 43.51
N LEU A 182 -24.92 -2.93 42.40
CA LEU A 182 -25.10 -2.08 41.20
C LEU A 182 -26.53 -2.13 40.63
N GLY A 183 -27.34 -3.12 40.99
CA GLY A 183 -28.75 -3.23 40.58
C GLY A 183 -29.71 -2.33 41.38
N SER A 184 -29.35 -1.92 42.60
CA SER A 184 -30.20 -1.09 43.47
C SER A 184 -29.91 0.41 43.36
N LEU A 185 -28.80 0.79 42.73
CA LEU A 185 -28.43 2.19 42.55
C LEU A 185 -29.20 2.84 41.39
N LYS A 186 -29.89 3.94 41.66
CA LYS A 186 -30.52 4.76 40.62
C LYS A 186 -29.43 5.36 39.72
N PRO A 187 -29.56 5.29 38.38
CA PRO A 187 -28.57 5.87 37.49
C PRO A 187 -28.54 7.39 37.67
N VAL A 188 -27.47 7.91 38.26
CA VAL A 188 -27.20 9.35 38.27
C VAL A 188 -26.73 9.72 36.87
N LYS A 189 -27.47 10.60 36.18
CA LYS A 189 -27.01 11.17 34.91
C LYS A 189 -25.73 11.96 35.19
N SER A 190 -24.59 11.50 34.67
CA SER A 190 -23.36 12.27 34.76
C SER A 190 -23.53 13.55 33.95
N LYS A 191 -23.27 14.70 34.58
CA LYS A 191 -23.19 15.98 33.86
C LYS A 191 -21.96 15.90 32.94
N LYS A 192 -22.17 15.95 31.62
CA LYS A 192 -21.05 16.10 30.68
C LYS A 192 -20.50 17.52 30.85
N MET A 193 -19.21 17.65 31.17
CA MET A 193 -18.54 18.95 31.08
C MET A 193 -18.40 19.30 29.60
N VAL A 194 -19.12 20.34 29.19
CA VAL A 194 -19.00 20.91 27.84
C VAL A 194 -17.96 22.02 27.95
N PHE A 195 -16.77 21.78 27.42
CA PHE A 195 -15.83 22.86 27.16
C PHE A 195 -16.33 23.61 25.92
N SER A 196 -16.71 24.88 26.09
CA SER A 196 -16.99 25.79 24.99
C SER A 196 -15.69 25.98 24.20
N ASP A 197 -15.75 25.71 22.90
CA ASP A 197 -14.62 25.94 21.98
C ASP A 197 -14.57 27.45 21.61
N ASP A 198 -14.47 28.32 22.62
CA ASP A 198 -14.23 29.77 22.43
C ASP A 198 -12.72 30.05 22.61
N GLU A 199 -12.16 30.73 21.61
CA GLU A 199 -10.74 31.04 21.30
C GLU A 199 -9.92 30.02 20.49
#